data_AF-A0A944VWL7-F1
#
_entry.id   AF-A0A944VWL7-F1
#
_cell.length_a   1.000
_cell.length_b   1.000
_cell.length_c   1.000
_cell.angle_alpha   90.00
_cell.angle_beta   90.00
_cell.angle_gamma   90.00
#
_symmetry.space_group_name_H-M   'P 1'
#
loop_
_entity.id
_entity.type
_entity.pdbx_description
1 polymer ?
#
loop_
_entity_poly.entity_id
_entity_poly.type
_entity_poly.pdbx_seq_one_letter_code
_entity_poly.pdbx_strand_id
1 'polypeptide(L)'
;MKDVCRNCHNEVHINNSYKQFDNLVLLYNEKFAKPVQAMMKDLIEDGVLNPNGPFEHEVQWIYWKLWPYEGRRTRLGASMMGPDYTHWHGMYEVAQHYYIDFLPAVIQAASEKSNEIKVKYEQKIDRLRTQEEHLWMKVFSEEGVERLRATYKDHYN
;
A
#
# COMPACT_ATOMS: atom_id res chain seq x y z
N MET A 1 -8.13 0.74 27.51
CA MET A 1 -7.28 1.90 27.09
C MET A 1 -8.02 3.23 27.10
N LYS A 2 -9.31 3.30 26.72
CA LYS A 2 -10.08 4.58 26.74
C LYS A 2 -10.11 5.27 28.11
N ASP A 3 -10.07 4.53 29.22
CA ASP A 3 -10.14 5.10 30.58
C ASP A 3 -8.99 6.07 30.89
N VAL A 4 -7.79 5.81 30.38
CA VAL A 4 -6.64 6.72 30.55
C VAL A 4 -6.92 8.05 29.83
N CYS A 5 -7.52 7.99 28.65
CA CYS A 5 -7.89 9.17 27.86
C CYS A 5 -8.99 10.00 28.54
N ARG A 6 -9.93 9.34 29.26
CA ARG A 6 -11.03 10.00 29.98
C ARG A 6 -10.55 10.91 31.12
N ASN A 7 -9.31 10.77 31.57
CA ASN A 7 -8.72 11.71 32.54
C ASN A 7 -8.59 13.14 32.00
N CYS A 8 -8.47 13.32 30.68
CA CYS A 8 -8.21 14.62 30.05
C CYS A 8 -9.18 14.98 28.92
N HIS A 9 -9.81 14.00 28.26
CA HIS A 9 -10.61 14.21 27.05
C HIS A 9 -12.06 13.74 27.24
N ASN A 10 -12.98 14.42 26.56
CA ASN A 10 -14.40 14.01 26.52
C ASN A 10 -14.60 12.76 25.65
N GLU A 11 -15.75 12.10 25.84
CA GLU A 11 -16.07 10.85 25.17
C GLU A 11 -16.14 10.97 23.64
N VAL A 12 -16.62 12.10 23.11
CA VAL A 12 -16.72 12.34 21.66
C VAL A 12 -15.33 12.35 21.03
N HIS A 13 -14.38 13.07 21.62
CA HIS A 13 -13.00 13.12 21.14
C HIS A 13 -12.36 11.72 21.17
N ILE A 14 -12.51 11.00 22.27
CA ILE A 14 -11.95 9.64 22.43
C ILE A 14 -12.52 8.71 21.36
N ASN A 15 -13.85 8.67 21.19
CA ASN A 15 -14.49 7.79 20.22
C ASN A 15 -14.09 8.14 18.78
N ASN A 16 -13.96 9.43 18.45
CA ASN A 16 -13.50 9.86 17.13
C ASN A 16 -12.03 9.54 16.87
N SER A 17 -11.17 9.61 17.89
CA SER A 17 -9.76 9.22 17.78
C SER A 17 -9.62 7.72 17.47
N TYR A 18 -10.32 6.86 18.21
CA TYR A 18 -10.30 5.41 17.96
C TYR A 18 -10.90 5.07 16.59
N LYS A 19 -12.01 5.71 16.20
CA LYS A 19 -12.59 5.49 14.87
C LYS A 19 -11.61 5.84 13.74
N GLN A 20 -10.87 6.94 13.86
CA GLN A 20 -9.84 7.31 12.88
C GLN A 20 -8.70 6.29 12.84
N PHE A 21 -8.22 5.85 14.00
CA PHE A 21 -7.19 4.83 14.10
C PHE A 21 -7.62 3.50 13.47
N ASP A 22 -8.82 3.01 13.81
CA ASP A 22 -9.38 1.76 13.28
C ASP A 22 -9.55 1.83 11.76
N ASN A 23 -10.09 2.95 11.25
CA ASN A 23 -10.26 3.17 9.82
C ASN A 23 -8.90 3.15 9.08
N LEU A 24 -7.86 3.77 9.64
CA LEU A 24 -6.53 3.73 9.05
C LEU A 24 -5.95 2.31 9.04
N VAL A 25 -6.05 1.59 10.15
CA VAL A 25 -5.56 0.20 10.24
C VAL A 25 -6.28 -0.68 9.24
N LEU A 26 -7.61 -0.53 9.10
CA LEU A 26 -8.40 -1.24 8.10
C LEU A 26 -7.94 -0.86 6.67
N LEU A 27 -7.79 0.43 6.37
CA LEU A 27 -7.30 0.89 5.07
C LEU A 27 -5.94 0.27 4.73
N TYR A 28 -4.98 0.34 5.66
CA TYR A 28 -3.66 -0.25 5.47
C TYR A 28 -3.74 -1.77 5.23
N ASN A 29 -4.53 -2.47 6.05
CA ASN A 29 -4.64 -3.92 5.99
C ASN A 29 -5.31 -4.41 4.70
N GLU A 30 -6.48 -3.85 4.36
CA GLU A 30 -7.27 -4.32 3.22
C GLU A 30 -6.64 -3.91 1.89
N LYS A 31 -6.18 -2.66 1.77
CA LYS A 31 -5.68 -2.12 0.50
C LYS A 31 -4.24 -2.54 0.19
N PHE A 32 -3.41 -2.75 1.22
CA PHE A 32 -1.98 -2.98 1.02
C PHE A 32 -1.52 -4.30 1.62
N ALA A 33 -1.64 -4.49 2.94
CA ALA A 33 -0.97 -5.61 3.61
C ALA A 33 -1.47 -6.99 3.15
N LYS A 34 -2.79 -7.18 3.05
CA LYS A 34 -3.37 -8.45 2.60
C LYS A 34 -3.06 -8.75 1.12
N PRO A 35 -3.25 -7.81 0.15
CA PRO A 35 -2.85 -8.05 -1.24
C PRO A 35 -1.37 -8.39 -1.40
N VAL A 36 -0.49 -7.67 -0.71
CA VAL A 36 0.95 -7.93 -0.71
C VAL A 36 1.24 -9.34 -0.18
N GLN A 37 0.69 -9.71 0.98
CA GLN A 37 0.89 -11.03 1.56
C GLN A 37 0.37 -12.15 0.63
N ALA A 38 -0.78 -11.94 -0.02
CA ALA A 38 -1.33 -12.88 -0.98
C ALA A 38 -0.42 -13.04 -2.21
N MET A 39 0.14 -11.96 -2.75
CA MET A 39 1.10 -12.06 -3.86
C MET A 39 2.37 -12.78 -3.47
N MET A 40 2.93 -12.50 -2.28
CA MET A 40 4.12 -13.20 -1.78
C MET A 40 3.86 -14.71 -1.60
N LYS A 41 2.67 -15.07 -1.10
CA LYS A 41 2.27 -16.47 -0.96
C LYS A 41 2.16 -17.16 -2.32
N ASP A 42 1.48 -16.55 -3.29
CA ASP A 42 1.32 -17.12 -4.62
C ASP A 42 2.67 -17.30 -5.32
N LEU A 43 3.62 -16.36 -5.14
CA LEU A 43 4.97 -16.47 -5.71
C LEU A 43 5.75 -17.67 -5.15
N ILE A 44 5.53 -18.01 -3.88
CA ILE A 44 6.10 -19.21 -3.26
C ILE A 44 5.42 -20.47 -3.83
N GLU A 45 4.09 -20.48 -3.94
CA GLU A 45 3.33 -21.62 -4.48
C GLU A 45 3.66 -21.90 -5.96
N ASP A 46 3.92 -20.86 -6.74
CA ASP A 46 4.37 -20.95 -8.14
C ASP A 46 5.86 -21.32 -8.28
N GLY A 47 6.58 -21.48 -7.16
CA GLY A 47 8.00 -21.79 -7.13
C GLY A 47 8.88 -20.70 -7.75
N VAL A 48 8.41 -19.45 -7.72
CA VAL A 48 9.20 -18.25 -8.05
C VAL A 48 10.11 -17.91 -6.87
N LEU A 49 9.57 -17.95 -5.66
CA LEU A 49 10.34 -17.68 -4.43
C LEU A 49 10.60 -18.97 -3.66
N ASN A 50 11.82 -19.11 -3.13
CA ASN A 50 12.16 -20.15 -2.18
C ASN A 50 11.71 -19.74 -0.76
N PRO A 51 10.85 -20.51 -0.07
CA PRO A 51 10.44 -20.18 1.30
C PRO A 51 11.60 -20.20 2.30
N ASN A 52 12.69 -20.91 1.99
CA ASN A 52 13.89 -20.98 2.82
C ASN A 52 15.00 -20.01 2.37
N GLY A 53 14.78 -19.27 1.29
CA GLY A 53 15.71 -18.29 0.73
C GLY A 53 15.20 -16.86 0.95
N PRO A 54 15.36 -16.29 2.16
CA PRO A 54 14.93 -14.92 2.39
C PRO A 54 15.83 -13.96 1.61
N PHE A 55 15.24 -12.90 1.04
CA PHE A 55 15.95 -11.77 0.44
C PHE A 55 16.76 -12.09 -0.84
N GLU A 56 16.43 -13.16 -1.55
CA GLU A 56 17.02 -13.53 -2.84
C GLU A 56 16.52 -12.63 -3.98
N HIS A 57 15.28 -12.14 -3.88
CA HIS A 57 14.67 -11.25 -4.87
C HIS A 57 14.31 -9.89 -4.25
N GLU A 58 14.39 -8.83 -5.06
CA GLU A 58 14.05 -7.46 -4.65
C GLU A 58 12.64 -7.36 -4.03
N VAL A 59 11.68 -8.11 -4.56
CA VAL A 59 10.30 -8.15 -4.05
C VAL A 59 10.22 -8.54 -2.56
N GLN A 60 11.12 -9.39 -2.06
CA GLN A 60 11.17 -9.78 -0.65
C GLN A 60 11.68 -8.63 0.23
N TRP A 61 12.63 -7.82 -0.25
CA TRP A 61 13.09 -6.63 0.44
C TRP A 61 11.99 -5.57 0.53
N ILE A 62 11.26 -5.35 -0.55
CA ILE A 62 10.16 -4.39 -0.59
C ILE A 62 9.01 -4.87 0.32
N TYR A 63 8.68 -6.17 0.30
CA TYR A 63 7.72 -6.76 1.23
C TYR A 63 8.06 -6.46 2.70
N TRP A 64 9.34 -6.60 3.06
CA TRP A 64 9.82 -6.28 4.40
C TRP A 64 9.73 -4.80 4.74
N LYS A 65 9.87 -3.89 3.77
CA LYS A 65 9.65 -2.45 4.02
C LYS A 65 8.16 -2.14 4.24
N LEU A 66 7.29 -2.69 3.40
CA LEU A 66 5.85 -2.44 3.43
C LEU A 66 5.17 -2.90 4.73
N TRP A 67 5.64 -4.01 5.32
CA TRP A 67 5.01 -4.56 6.52
C TRP A 67 5.63 -4.08 7.84
N PRO A 68 6.78 -4.60 8.30
CA PRO A 68 7.33 -4.26 9.61
C PRO A 68 7.93 -2.86 9.71
N TYR A 69 8.28 -2.21 8.60
CA TYR A 69 8.86 -0.86 8.62
C TYR A 69 7.78 0.22 8.49
N GLU A 70 7.36 0.53 7.27
CA GLU A 70 6.39 1.62 7.00
C GLU A 70 5.01 1.28 7.54
N GLY A 71 4.56 0.04 7.34
CA GLY A 71 3.29 -0.45 7.85
C GLY A 71 3.20 -0.38 9.38
N ARG A 72 4.29 -0.63 10.09
CA ARG A 72 4.35 -0.42 11.54
C ARG A 72 4.34 1.07 11.88
N ARG A 73 5.15 1.87 11.18
CA ARG A 73 5.29 3.30 11.44
C ARG A 73 3.98 4.06 11.27
N THR A 74 3.22 3.79 10.21
CA THR A 74 1.90 4.43 9.99
C THR A 74 0.92 4.12 11.13
N ARG A 75 0.83 2.85 11.55
CA ARG A 75 -0.06 2.42 12.64
C ARG A 75 0.37 3.01 13.99
N LEU A 76 1.66 3.04 14.28
CA LEU A 76 2.17 3.67 15.49
C LEU A 76 1.95 5.19 15.48
N GLY A 77 2.24 5.86 14.36
CA GLY A 77 1.98 7.28 14.17
C GLY A 77 0.52 7.62 14.47
N ALA A 78 -0.41 6.84 13.94
CA ALA A 78 -1.84 7.06 14.15
C ALA A 78 -2.27 6.82 15.60
N SER A 79 -1.75 5.76 16.23
CA SER A 79 -2.03 5.46 17.64
C SER A 79 -1.54 6.54 18.60
N MET A 80 -0.51 7.29 18.20
CA MET A 80 0.12 8.35 19.00
C MET A 80 -0.27 9.77 18.55
N MET A 81 -1.28 9.90 17.68
CA MET A 81 -1.72 11.19 17.11
C MET A 81 -0.58 11.98 16.43
N GLY A 82 0.36 11.28 15.79
CA GLY A 82 1.43 11.85 14.99
C GLY A 82 1.05 11.90 13.51
N PRO A 83 0.48 13.01 12.99
CA PRO A 83 -0.05 13.07 11.63
C PRO A 83 1.04 12.89 10.57
N ASP A 84 2.24 13.42 10.82
CA ASP A 84 3.38 13.33 9.90
C ASP A 84 3.88 11.89 9.73
N TYR A 85 4.01 11.16 10.85
CA TYR A 85 4.36 9.74 10.86
C TYR A 85 3.25 8.82 10.35
N THR A 86 2.01 9.26 10.44
CA THR A 86 0.85 8.56 9.87
C THR A 86 0.85 8.69 8.35
N HIS A 87 1.11 9.90 7.84
CA HIS A 87 0.98 10.22 6.43
C HIS A 87 2.31 10.20 5.68
N TRP A 88 3.13 11.25 5.79
CA TRP A 88 4.34 11.45 4.98
C TRP A 88 5.38 10.36 5.18
N HIS A 89 5.65 10.00 6.44
CA HIS A 89 6.57 8.91 6.73
C HIS A 89 5.85 7.55 6.81
N GLY A 90 4.54 7.50 6.66
CA GLY A 90 3.73 6.30 6.80
C GLY A 90 3.05 5.92 5.49
N MET A 91 1.78 6.26 5.36
CA MET A 91 0.94 5.87 4.21
C MET A 91 1.49 6.34 2.85
N TYR A 92 2.19 7.47 2.79
CA TYR A 92 2.81 7.95 1.56
C TYR A 92 3.91 6.99 1.09
N GLU A 93 4.85 6.64 1.97
CA GLU A 93 5.90 5.65 1.68
C GLU A 93 5.31 4.27 1.35
N VAL A 94 4.30 3.82 2.11
CA VAL A 94 3.57 2.56 1.82
C VAL A 94 3.00 2.58 0.40
N ALA A 95 2.30 3.67 0.03
CA ALA A 95 1.70 3.77 -1.30
C ALA A 95 2.78 3.82 -2.39
N GLN A 96 3.82 4.62 -2.20
CA GLN A 96 4.92 4.74 -3.14
C GLN A 96 5.58 3.39 -3.39
N HIS A 97 6.05 2.71 -2.33
CA HIS A 97 6.69 1.41 -2.45
C HIS A 97 5.73 0.33 -2.95
N TYR A 98 4.44 0.40 -2.64
CA TYR A 98 3.47 -0.56 -3.18
C TYR A 98 3.31 -0.42 -4.70
N TYR A 99 3.02 0.79 -5.20
CA TYR A 99 2.70 0.97 -6.61
C TYR A 99 3.93 1.06 -7.51
N ILE A 100 5.00 1.70 -7.05
CA ILE A 100 6.18 2.01 -7.87
C ILE A 100 7.21 0.89 -7.80
N ASP A 101 7.36 0.23 -6.65
CA ASP A 101 8.44 -0.76 -6.46
C ASP A 101 7.89 -2.19 -6.41
N PHE A 102 6.91 -2.46 -5.54
CA PHE A 102 6.44 -3.83 -5.26
C PHE A 102 5.76 -4.47 -6.47
N LEU A 103 4.77 -3.80 -7.08
CA LEU A 103 4.05 -4.38 -8.23
C LEU A 103 5.00 -4.69 -9.41
N PRO A 104 5.92 -3.79 -9.82
CA PRO A 104 6.93 -4.14 -10.82
C PRO A 104 7.89 -5.24 -10.37
N ALA A 105 8.34 -5.25 -9.11
CA ALA A 105 9.24 -6.28 -8.60
C ALA A 105 8.60 -7.68 -8.60
N VAL A 106 7.28 -7.77 -8.38
CA VAL A 106 6.51 -9.03 -8.54
C VAL A 106 6.61 -9.55 -9.98
N ILE A 107 6.42 -8.67 -10.98
CA ILE A 107 6.52 -9.04 -12.41
C ILE A 107 7.95 -9.45 -12.75
N GLN A 108 8.94 -8.72 -12.23
CA GLN A 108 10.36 -9.02 -12.44
C GLN A 108 10.71 -10.41 -11.89
N ALA A 109 10.38 -10.71 -10.64
CA ALA A 109 10.62 -12.03 -10.05
C ALA A 109 9.89 -13.14 -10.83
N ALA A 110 8.64 -12.90 -11.22
CA ALA A 110 7.88 -13.84 -12.06
C ALA A 110 8.54 -14.10 -13.43
N SER A 111 9.15 -13.07 -14.03
CA SER A 111 9.82 -13.17 -15.34
C SER A 111 11.10 -14.00 -15.32
N GLU A 112 11.81 -14.01 -14.20
CA GLU A 112 13.02 -14.83 -14.00
C GLU A 112 12.67 -16.32 -13.99
N LYS A 113 11.43 -16.66 -13.60
CA LYS A 113 10.94 -18.04 -13.61
C LYS A 113 10.55 -18.51 -15.01
N SER A 114 9.64 -17.79 -15.67
CA SER A 114 9.23 -18.07 -17.06
C SER A 114 8.34 -16.97 -17.63
N ASN A 115 8.18 -16.93 -18.96
CA ASN A 115 7.26 -16.01 -19.61
C ASN A 115 5.78 -16.30 -19.27
N GLU A 116 5.42 -17.57 -19.04
CA GLU A 116 4.05 -17.93 -18.65
C GLU A 116 3.69 -17.36 -17.27
N ILE A 117 4.59 -17.53 -16.29
CA ILE A 117 4.41 -16.98 -14.95
C ILE A 117 4.41 -15.45 -14.98
N LYS A 118 5.29 -14.83 -15.77
CA LYS A 118 5.25 -13.38 -16.01
C LYS A 118 3.86 -12.89 -16.43
N VAL A 119 3.30 -13.48 -17.49
CA VAL A 119 1.98 -13.10 -18.02
C VAL A 119 0.87 -13.32 -16.97
N LYS A 120 0.95 -14.39 -16.17
CA LYS A 120 0.02 -14.63 -15.05
C LYS A 120 0.00 -13.46 -14.06
N TYR A 121 1.17 -12.95 -13.66
CA TYR A 121 1.27 -11.85 -12.70
C TYR A 121 0.93 -10.49 -13.30
N GLU A 122 1.28 -10.23 -14.56
CA GLU A 122 0.83 -9.04 -15.29
C GLU A 122 -0.70 -8.95 -15.29
N GLN A 123 -1.38 -10.03 -15.70
CA GLN A 123 -2.85 -10.08 -15.69
C GLN A 123 -3.44 -9.97 -14.28
N LYS A 124 -2.79 -10.52 -13.25
CA LYS A 124 -3.23 -10.40 -11.86
C LYS A 124 -3.15 -8.95 -11.39
N ILE A 125 -2.08 -8.24 -11.71
CA ILE A 125 -1.87 -6.83 -11.36
C ILE A 125 -2.82 -5.94 -12.16
N ASP A 126 -3.08 -6.24 -13.43
CA ASP A 126 -4.05 -5.50 -14.24
C ASP A 126 -5.47 -5.65 -13.67
N ARG A 127 -5.87 -6.85 -13.24
CA ARG A 127 -7.14 -7.06 -12.52
C ARG A 127 -7.19 -6.31 -11.18
N LEU A 128 -6.08 -6.20 -10.47
CA LEU A 128 -6.03 -5.40 -9.24
C LEU A 128 -6.28 -3.92 -9.54
N ARG A 129 -5.68 -3.39 -10.61
CA ARG A 129 -5.83 -1.97 -11.01
C ARG A 129 -7.24 -1.57 -11.43
N THR A 130 -8.15 -2.52 -11.68
CA THR A 130 -9.55 -2.22 -11.99
C THR A 130 -10.44 -2.07 -10.77
N GLN A 131 -9.96 -2.43 -9.57
CA GLN A 131 -10.72 -2.26 -8.33
C GLN A 131 -10.88 -0.77 -7.97
N GLU A 132 -11.96 -0.45 -7.24
CA GLU A 132 -12.39 0.92 -6.95
C GLU A 132 -11.27 1.76 -6.31
N GLU A 133 -10.57 1.18 -5.34
CA GLU A 133 -9.48 1.80 -4.58
C GLU A 133 -8.23 2.13 -5.41
N HIS A 134 -8.14 1.60 -6.64
CA HIS A 134 -7.02 1.78 -7.56
C HIS A 134 -7.36 2.65 -8.77
N LEU A 135 -8.63 3.06 -8.92
CA LEU A 135 -9.11 3.85 -10.08
C LEU A 135 -8.42 5.21 -10.23
N TRP A 136 -7.86 5.77 -9.16
CA TRP A 136 -7.06 7.00 -9.21
C TRP A 136 -5.87 6.90 -10.18
N MET A 137 -5.36 5.69 -10.44
CA MET A 137 -4.29 5.48 -11.42
C MET A 137 -4.72 5.82 -12.86
N LYS A 138 -6.02 5.82 -13.17
CA LYS A 138 -6.55 6.23 -14.49
C LYS A 138 -6.30 7.71 -14.80
N VAL A 139 -6.03 8.52 -13.77
CA VAL A 139 -5.63 9.92 -13.94
C VAL A 139 -4.33 10.04 -14.73
N PHE A 140 -3.46 9.04 -14.72
CA PHE A 140 -2.22 9.04 -15.50
C PHE A 140 -2.37 8.53 -16.94
N SER A 141 -3.59 8.24 -17.40
CA SER A 141 -3.84 8.02 -18.83
C SER A 141 -3.62 9.32 -19.61
N GLU A 142 -3.35 9.25 -20.92
CA GLU A 142 -3.18 10.45 -21.76
C GLU A 142 -4.35 11.43 -21.59
N GLU A 143 -5.59 10.93 -21.62
CA GLU A 143 -6.80 11.71 -21.41
C GLU A 143 -6.89 12.28 -19.98
N GLY A 144 -6.47 11.50 -18.97
CA GLY A 144 -6.43 11.93 -17.58
C GLY A 144 -5.43 13.07 -17.33
N VAL A 145 -4.24 12.95 -17.92
CA VAL A 145 -3.17 13.95 -17.84
C VAL A 145 -3.57 15.24 -18.55
N GLU A 146 -4.20 15.16 -19.72
CA GLU A 146 -4.71 16.34 -20.41
C GLU A 146 -5.81 17.05 -19.63
N ARG A 147 -6.75 16.30 -19.03
CA ARG A 147 -7.73 16.88 -18.09
C ARG A 147 -7.05 17.58 -16.91
N LEU A 148 -6.07 16.93 -16.29
CA LEU A 148 -5.34 17.50 -15.16
C LEU A 148 -4.63 18.80 -15.56
N ARG A 149 -3.93 18.81 -16.70
CA ARG A 149 -3.28 20.01 -17.24
C ARG A 149 -4.27 21.14 -17.49
N ALA A 150 -5.43 20.85 -18.08
CA ALA A 150 -6.48 21.83 -18.32
C ALA A 150 -7.01 22.42 -17.01
N THR A 151 -7.29 21.57 -16.00
CA THR A 151 -7.72 22.01 -14.66
C THR A 151 -6.68 22.90 -13.98
N TYR A 152 -5.40 22.53 -14.03
CA TYR A 152 -4.33 23.38 -13.47
C TYR A 152 -4.21 24.70 -14.22
N LYS A 153 -4.39 24.69 -15.54
CA LYS A 153 -4.33 25.91 -16.34
C LYS A 153 -5.44 26.90 -15.96
N ASP A 154 -6.66 26.40 -15.74
CA ASP A 154 -7.84 27.19 -15.35
C ASP A 154 -7.78 27.70 -13.90
N HIS A 155 -7.20 26.93 -12.98
CA HIS A 155 -7.12 27.32 -11.57
C HIS A 155 -5.94 28.24 -11.24
N TYR A 156 -4.83 28.15 -11.98
CA TYR A 156 -3.59 28.84 -11.64
C TYR A 156 -3.10 29.85 -12.69
N ASN A 157 -3.80 30.02 -13.81
CA ASN A 157 -3.59 31.14 -14.76
C ASN A 157 -4.87 31.94 -14.95
#